data_AF-A0A943WVU9-F1
#
_entry.id   AF-A0A943WVU9-F1
#
_cell.length_a   1.000
_cell.length_b   1.000
_cell.length_c   1.000
_cell.angle_alpha   90.00
_cell.angle_beta   90.00
_cell.angle_gamma   90.00
#
_symmetry.space_group_name_H-M   'P 1'
#
loop_
_entity.id
_entity.type
_entity.pdbx_description
1 polymer ?
#
loop_
_entity_poly.entity_id
_entity_poly.type
_entity_poly.pdbx_seq_one_letter_code
_entity_poly.pdbx_strand_id
1 'polypeptide(L)'
;MIKLELEDFIYEIKEEMECYAEIGKEGADKWEEKFRNWLDNPKVKHSNVTKSGDKVMYSVADESEIFDIADEYLTAIENNSEAEYWKKFQ
;
A
#
# COMPACT_ATOMS: atom_id res chain seq x y z
N MET A 1 -10.77 -7.05 11.07
CA MET A 1 -10.55 -5.72 10.50
C MET A 1 -9.99 -4.79 11.55
N ILE A 2 -8.75 -4.37 11.35
CA ILE A 2 -8.00 -3.42 12.16
C ILE A 2 -8.00 -2.08 11.41
N LYS A 3 -8.00 -0.96 12.14
CA LYS A 3 -7.88 0.37 11.54
C LYS A 3 -6.57 0.99 11.95
N LEU A 4 -5.75 1.33 10.96
CA LEU A 4 -4.48 2.02 11.13
C LEU A 4 -4.63 3.47 10.68
N GLU A 5 -3.91 4.39 11.30
CA GLU A 5 -3.75 5.71 10.72
C GLU A 5 -3.05 5.56 9.37
N LEU A 6 -3.42 6.35 8.37
CA LEU A 6 -2.91 6.17 7.01
C LEU A 6 -1.37 6.20 6.96
N GLU A 7 -0.74 7.07 7.74
CA GLU A 7 0.71 7.19 7.80
C GLU A 7 1.35 5.97 8.50
N ASP A 8 0.71 5.39 9.52
CA ASP A 8 1.17 4.14 10.15
C ASP A 8 1.09 2.97 9.17
N PHE A 9 -0.01 2.86 8.41
CA PHE A 9 -0.20 1.85 7.38
C PHE A 9 0.86 1.95 6.27
N ILE A 10 1.14 3.16 5.79
CA ILE A 10 2.20 3.39 4.80
C ILE A 10 3.56 2.99 5.37
N TYR A 11 3.85 3.39 6.62
CA TYR A 11 5.11 3.09 7.29
C TYR A 11 5.35 1.58 7.41
N GLU A 12 4.36 0.83 7.90
CA GLU A 12 4.49 -0.61 8.11
C GLU A 12 4.76 -1.37 6.80
N ILE A 13 4.08 -0.99 5.70
CA ILE A 13 4.34 -1.59 4.38
C ILE A 13 5.73 -1.25 3.87
N LYS A 14 6.17 0.00 4.04
CA LYS A 14 7.51 0.41 3.59
C LYS A 14 8.61 -0.33 4.34
N GLU A 15 8.48 -0.47 5.67
CA GLU A 15 9.47 -1.20 6.48
C GLU A 15 9.61 -2.66 6.02
N GLU A 16 8.48 -3.31 5.68
CA GLU A 16 8.51 -4.67 5.12
C GLU A 16 9.17 -4.68 3.73
N MET A 17 8.77 -3.76 2.84
CA MET A 17 9.36 -3.63 1.49
C MET A 17 10.86 -3.34 1.50
N GLU A 18 11.34 -2.58 2.47
CA GLU A 18 12.77 -2.27 2.65
C GLU A 18 13.61 -3.53 2.93
N CYS A 19 12.99 -4.59 3.43
CA CYS A 19 13.64 -5.88 3.68
C CYS A 19 13.82 -6.72 2.40
N TYR A 20 13.12 -6.40 1.30
CA TYR A 20 13.24 -7.10 0.03
C TYR A 20 14.34 -6.46 -0.83
N ALA A 21 15.29 -7.27 -1.31
CA ALA A 21 16.45 -6.77 -2.06
C ALA A 21 16.06 -6.12 -3.40
N GLU A 22 14.98 -6.60 -4.01
CA GLU A 22 14.43 -6.16 -5.29
C GLU A 22 13.72 -4.81 -5.18
N ILE A 23 13.15 -4.51 -4.00
CA ILE A 23 12.41 -3.28 -3.74
C ILE A 23 13.34 -2.30 -3.03
N GLY A 24 13.79 -2.65 -1.83
CA GLY A 24 14.60 -1.83 -0.96
C GLY A 24 13.97 -0.46 -0.68
N LYS A 25 14.76 0.44 -0.12
CA LYS A 25 14.29 1.79 0.23
C LYS A 25 13.77 2.59 -0.96
N GLU A 26 14.48 2.58 -2.08
CA GLU A 26 14.07 3.34 -3.26
C GLU A 26 12.76 2.80 -3.85
N GLY A 27 12.55 1.48 -3.84
CA GLY A 27 11.31 0.87 -4.29
C GLY A 27 10.15 1.13 -3.33
N ALA A 28 10.39 1.12 -2.03
CA ALA A 28 9.39 1.45 -1.00
C ALA A 28 8.95 2.93 -1.10
N ASP A 29 9.90 3.86 -1.31
CA ASP A 29 9.59 5.28 -1.55
C ASP A 29 8.75 5.48 -2.82
N LYS A 30 9.06 4.74 -3.90
CA LYS A 30 8.26 4.76 -5.15
C LYS A 30 6.86 4.18 -4.95
N TRP A 31 6.73 3.13 -4.16
CA TRP A 31 5.43 2.56 -3.83
C TRP A 31 4.56 3.58 -3.10
N GLU A 32 5.12 4.27 -2.09
CA GLU A 32 4.41 5.33 -1.36
C GLU A 32 3.92 6.43 -2.30
N GLU A 33 4.79 6.93 -3.19
CA GLU A 33 4.41 7.96 -4.16
C GLU A 33 3.21 7.51 -5.01
N LYS A 34 3.24 6.26 -5.49
CA LYS A 34 2.16 5.70 -6.31
C LYS A 34 0.90 5.41 -5.50
N PHE A 35 1.03 4.97 -4.25
CA PHE A 35 -0.10 4.78 -3.35
C PHE A 35 -0.82 6.10 -3.07
N ARG A 36 -0.07 7.19 -2.81
CA ARG A 36 -0.64 8.52 -2.63
C ARG A 36 -1.34 9.02 -3.91
N ASN A 37 -0.75 8.79 -5.08
CA ASN A 37 -1.41 9.07 -6.36
C ASN A 37 -2.69 8.23 -6.58
N TRP A 38 -2.69 6.96 -6.13
CA TRP A 38 -3.88 6.10 -6.17
C TRP A 38 -4.98 6.64 -5.25
N LEU A 39 -4.64 7.09 -4.03
CA LEU A 39 -5.57 7.72 -3.10
C LEU A 39 -6.20 9.00 -3.67
N ASP A 40 -5.41 9.83 -4.35
CA ASP A 40 -5.89 11.08 -4.94
C ASP A 40 -6.72 10.88 -6.21
N ASN A 41 -6.80 9.65 -6.74
CA ASN A 41 -7.54 9.37 -7.96
C ASN A 41 -9.07 9.33 -7.71
N PRO A 42 -9.84 10.31 -8.23
CA PRO A 42 -11.28 10.40 -7.97
C PRO A 42 -12.09 9.32 -8.69
N LYS A 43 -11.48 8.55 -9.60
CA LYS A 43 -12.14 7.47 -10.34
C LYS A 43 -12.11 6.14 -9.60
N VAL A 44 -11.29 6.03 -8.55
CA VAL A 44 -11.15 4.83 -7.73
C VAL A 44 -11.98 5.01 -6.47
N LYS A 45 -12.74 3.97 -6.11
CA LYS A 45 -13.52 3.96 -4.87
C LYS A 45 -12.67 3.31 -3.77
N HIS A 46 -12.25 4.11 -2.82
CA HIS A 46 -11.41 3.66 -1.70
C HIS A 46 -12.26 3.12 -0.55
N SER A 47 -12.79 1.90 -0.66
CA SER A 47 -13.65 1.32 0.40
C SER A 47 -12.95 1.12 1.73
N ASN A 48 -11.62 0.95 1.70
CA ASN A 48 -10.82 0.69 2.89
C ASN A 48 -10.32 1.98 3.56
N VAL A 49 -10.54 3.15 2.94
CA VAL A 49 -10.14 4.45 3.45
C VAL A 49 -11.33 5.16 4.06
N THR A 50 -11.21 5.58 5.33
CA THR A 50 -12.25 6.34 6.03
C THR A 50 -11.66 7.55 6.73
N LYS A 51 -12.45 8.62 6.86
CA LYS A 51 -12.08 9.79 7.68
C LYS A 51 -12.67 9.64 9.09
N SER A 52 -11.83 9.83 10.11
CA SER A 52 -12.22 9.82 11.52
C SER A 52 -11.75 11.11 12.19
N GLY A 53 -12.59 12.15 12.13
CA GLY A 53 -12.20 13.51 12.50
C GLY A 53 -11.19 14.07 11.51
N ASP A 54 -10.06 14.57 12.01
CA ASP A 54 -8.95 15.10 11.19
C ASP A 54 -8.02 13.99 10.67
N LYS A 55 -8.22 12.74 11.10
CA LYS A 55 -7.37 11.60 10.72
C LYS A 55 -7.95 10.82 9.54
N VAL A 56 -7.08 10.33 8.68
CA VAL A 56 -7.41 9.36 7.64
C VAL A 56 -7.00 7.99 8.16
N MET A 57 -7.92 7.03 8.09
CA MET A 57 -7.73 5.67 8.58
C MET A 57 -7.81 4.69 7.41
N TYR A 58 -6.90 3.72 7.39
CA TYR A 58 -6.93 2.58 6.48
C TYR A 58 -7.44 1.34 7.21
N SER A 59 -8.31 0.57 6.57
CA SER A 59 -8.88 -0.65 7.13
C SER A 59 -8.20 -1.86 6.50
N VAL A 60 -7.49 -2.64 7.32
CA VAL A 60 -6.90 -3.92 6.94
C VAL A 60 -7.67 -5.06 7.60
N ALA A 61 -7.72 -6.25 7.01
CA ALA A 61 -8.37 -7.43 7.53
C ALA A 61 -7.74 -7.84 8.87
N ASP A 62 -6.42 -7.95 8.90
CA ASP A 62 -5.55 -8.23 10.02
C ASP A 62 -4.10 -7.80 9.68
N GLU A 63 -3.13 -8.14 10.54
CA GLU A 63 -1.72 -7.76 10.36
C GLU A 63 -1.06 -8.45 9.15
N SER A 64 -1.58 -9.59 8.66
CA SER A 64 -0.98 -10.30 7.52
C SER A 64 -1.13 -9.51 6.22
N GLU A 65 -2.17 -8.68 6.11
CA GLU A 65 -2.45 -7.90 4.89
C GLU A 65 -1.30 -6.94 4.55
N ILE A 66 -0.53 -6.47 5.54
CA ILE A 66 0.66 -5.63 5.31
C ILE A 66 1.72 -6.41 4.52
N PHE A 67 1.98 -7.65 4.95
CA PHE A 67 2.92 -8.55 4.27
C PHE A 67 2.39 -8.94 2.89
N ASP A 68 1.09 -9.25 2.78
CA ASP A 68 0.47 -9.61 1.50
C ASP A 68 0.61 -8.47 0.48
N ILE A 69 0.40 -7.21 0.88
CA ILE A 69 0.57 -6.04 0.01
C ILE A 69 2.03 -5.91 -0.47
N ALA A 70 2.99 -6.16 0.42
CA ALA A 70 4.41 -6.07 0.11
C ALA A 70 4.84 -7.21 -0.85
N ASP A 71 4.42 -8.44 -0.58
CA ASP A 71 4.66 -9.64 -1.41
C ASP A 71 4.01 -9.52 -2.80
N GLU A 72 2.78 -9.00 -2.87
CA GLU A 72 2.10 -8.77 -4.14
C GLU A 72 2.82 -7.72 -5.00
N TYR A 73 3.35 -6.67 -4.37
CA TYR A 73 4.13 -5.65 -5.07
C TYR A 73 5.49 -6.19 -5.54
N LEU A 74 6.17 -6.99 -4.71
CA LEU A 74 7.39 -7.71 -5.09
C LEU A 74 7.14 -8.57 -6.33
N THR A 75 6.11 -9.42 -6.27
CA THR A 75 5.68 -10.27 -7.38
C THR A 75 5.38 -9.44 -8.63
N ALA A 76 4.77 -8.27 -8.47
CA ALA A 76 4.45 -7.38 -9.58
C ALA A 76 5.70 -6.80 -10.24
N ILE A 77 6.71 -6.41 -9.45
CA ILE A 77 8.00 -5.91 -9.95
C ILE A 77 8.74 -7.01 -10.71
N GLU A 78 8.88 -8.21 -10.13
CA GLU A 78 9.57 -9.33 -10.76
C GLU A 78 8.94 -9.71 -12.10
N ASN A 79 7.62 -9.66 -12.19
CA ASN A 79 6.87 -9.98 -13.40
C ASN A 79 6.66 -8.79 -14.36
N ASN A 80 7.21 -7.61 -14.06
CA ASN A 80 6.97 -6.37 -14.83
C ASN A 80 5.47 -6.05 -15.01
N SER A 81 4.66 -6.33 -13.97
CA SER A 81 3.19 -6.25 -13.95
C SER A 81 2.66 -5.25 -12.92
N GLU A 82 3.45 -4.23 -12.63
CA GLU A 82 3.11 -3.20 -11.64
C GLU A 82 1.82 -2.43 -12.01
N ALA A 83 1.56 -2.25 -13.30
CA ALA A 83 0.33 -1.60 -13.75
C ALA A 83 -0.93 -2.44 -13.42
N GLU A 84 -0.82 -3.76 -13.45
CA GLU A 84 -1.88 -4.68 -13.05
C GLU A 84 -2.10 -4.68 -11.54
N TYR A 85 -1.01 -4.59 -10.76
CA TYR A 85 -1.06 -4.43 -9.30
C TYR A 85 -1.94 -3.23 -8.93
N TRP A 86 -1.64 -2.02 -9.43
CA TRP A 86 -2.41 -0.81 -9.09
C TRP A 86 -3.86 -0.83 -9.58
N LYS A 87 -4.19 -1.59 -10.63
CA LYS A 87 -5.58 -1.77 -11.11
C LYS A 87 -6.39 -2.67 -10.18
N LYS A 88 -5.74 -3.61 -9.51
CA LYS A 88 -6.35 -4.59 -8.60
C LYS A 88 -6.14 -4.21 -7.13
N PHE A 89 -5.37 -3.16 -6.86
CA PHE A 89 -5.07 -2.70 -5.52
C PHE A 89 -6.39 -2.32 -4.83
N GLN A 90 -6.84 -3.28 -4.03
CA GLN A 90 -8.00 -3.31 -3.15
C GLN A 90 -9.35 -2.97 -3.82
#